data_AF-A0A958BP73-F1
#
_entry.id   AF-A0A958BP73-F1
#
_cell.length_a   1.000
_cell.length_b   1.000
_cell.length_c   1.000
_cell.angle_alpha   90.00
_cell.angle_beta   90.00
_cell.angle_gamma   90.00
#
_symmetry.space_group_name_H-M   'P 1'
#
loop_
_entity.id
_entity.type
_entity.pdbx_description
1 polymer ?
#
loop_
_entity_poly.entity_id
_entity_poly.type
_entity_poly.pdbx_seq_one_letter_code
_entity_poly.pdbx_strand_id
1 'polypeptide(L)'
;MHLLNRTKTDPALKRNYLAGLKAFALWARNPVSEFGASQNFKMVFAVGGPTIRRMVDRMRAHPEGRRILADRPDLGAALNDMQALKKLPEASMGRTYYEFMSGEGIIPGYVLAGLAYKGGDFDRLEWPEEMKWLVERIGNTHDMTHMLSGYGADLAGETLNIAFSLGLYAPSPFMRNLTRLEALGTGLVFRPKCGMTKWMQYMLEAYERGAGASKKTPFNCVYFEELLPLSLEEVRGRLGVMPPKNPTVLHTEDWYTSKLAEQAANGYGAMDKAMERIECTKAMVESGIAAKAIMRAPRKDADRARQMFQQGARNEAVLQALEAHPRV
;
A
#
# COMPACT_ATOMS: atom_id res chain seq x y z
N MET A 1 -13.29 12.81 -31.87
CA MET A 1 -12.00 13.53 -32.00
C MET A 1 -11.54 14.29 -30.76
N HIS A 2 -12.41 14.67 -29.80
CA HIS A 2 -12.01 15.49 -28.64
C HIS A 2 -11.16 14.78 -27.56
N LEU A 3 -11.30 13.46 -27.38
CA LEU A 3 -10.56 12.67 -26.37
C LEU A 3 -9.11 12.33 -26.76
N LEU A 4 -8.85 12.13 -28.06
CA LEU A 4 -7.52 11.78 -28.58
C LEU A 4 -6.53 12.97 -28.57
N ASN A 5 -7.04 14.20 -28.55
CA ASN A 5 -6.20 15.40 -28.43
C ASN A 5 -5.83 15.75 -26.98
N ARG A 6 -6.64 15.39 -25.97
CA ARG A 6 -6.33 15.64 -24.56
C ARG A 6 -5.15 14.81 -24.04
N THR A 7 -4.94 13.61 -24.58
CA THR A 7 -3.83 12.73 -24.17
C THR A 7 -2.46 13.23 -24.63
N LYS A 8 -2.40 14.11 -25.65
CA LYS A 8 -1.14 14.68 -26.13
C LYS A 8 -0.68 15.90 -25.31
N THR A 9 -1.57 16.56 -24.57
CA THR A 9 -1.26 17.84 -23.89
C THR A 9 -1.29 17.79 -22.36
N ASP A 10 -1.95 16.81 -21.72
CA ASP A 10 -1.88 16.64 -20.25
C ASP A 10 -0.72 15.70 -19.88
N PRO A 11 0.37 16.18 -19.24
CA PRO A 11 1.48 15.35 -18.79
C PRO A 11 1.02 14.21 -17.87
N ALA A 12 -0.05 14.40 -17.09
CA ALA A 12 -0.61 13.40 -16.19
C ALA A 12 -1.28 12.22 -16.91
N LEU A 13 -1.53 12.33 -18.21
CA LEU A 13 -2.09 11.26 -19.03
C LEU A 13 -1.02 10.50 -19.86
N LYS A 14 0.23 10.98 -19.87
CA LYS A 14 1.33 10.30 -20.56
C LYS A 14 1.63 8.96 -19.89
N ARG A 15 1.91 7.95 -20.69
CA ARG A 15 2.37 6.63 -20.25
C ARG A 15 3.78 6.38 -20.73
N ASN A 16 4.67 6.05 -19.82
CA ASN A 16 6.04 5.64 -20.12
C ASN A 16 6.17 4.13 -19.90
N TYR A 17 5.74 3.35 -20.89
CA TYR A 17 5.78 1.89 -20.80
C TYR A 17 7.21 1.34 -20.65
N LEU A 18 8.22 1.99 -21.23
CA LEU A 18 9.62 1.59 -21.08
C LEU A 18 10.09 1.73 -19.63
N ALA A 19 9.78 2.86 -18.97
CA ALA A 19 10.06 3.04 -17.55
C ALA A 19 9.29 2.03 -16.69
N GLY A 20 8.02 1.76 -17.02
CA GLY A 20 7.21 0.74 -16.35
C GLY A 20 7.80 -0.66 -16.45
N LEU A 21 8.19 -1.09 -17.66
CA LEU A 21 8.83 -2.39 -17.89
C LEU A 21 10.19 -2.50 -17.19
N LYS A 22 10.98 -1.42 -17.17
CA LYS A 22 12.25 -1.37 -16.42
C LYS A 22 12.01 -1.55 -14.92
N ALA A 23 11.03 -0.84 -14.35
CA ALA A 23 10.67 -0.97 -12.93
C ALA A 23 10.18 -2.39 -12.61
N PHE A 24 9.35 -2.99 -13.48
CA PHE A 24 8.92 -4.37 -13.35
C PHE A 24 10.09 -5.37 -13.35
N ALA A 25 11.04 -5.22 -14.28
CA ALA A 25 12.22 -6.09 -14.33
C ALA A 25 13.11 -5.96 -13.08
N LEU A 26 13.20 -4.76 -12.51
CA LEU A 26 13.92 -4.52 -11.24
C LEU A 26 13.16 -5.10 -10.05
N TRP A 27 11.84 -4.99 -10.02
CA TRP A 27 10.99 -5.62 -9.01
C TRP A 27 11.13 -7.14 -9.03
N ALA A 28 11.02 -7.77 -10.20
CA ALA A 28 11.10 -9.22 -10.37
C ALA A 28 12.42 -9.84 -9.89
N ARG A 29 13.51 -9.04 -9.86
CA ARG A 29 14.83 -9.46 -9.35
C ARG A 29 14.90 -9.51 -7.82
N ASN A 30 14.15 -8.66 -7.12
CA ASN A 30 14.17 -8.59 -5.66
C ASN A 30 12.81 -8.13 -5.11
N PRO A 31 11.75 -8.93 -5.31
CA PRO A 31 10.37 -8.48 -5.09
C PRO A 31 10.06 -8.24 -3.61
N VAL A 32 10.67 -9.03 -2.71
CA VAL A 32 10.47 -8.95 -1.26
C VAL A 32 11.63 -8.16 -0.64
N SER A 33 11.73 -6.88 -1.01
CA SER A 33 12.71 -5.95 -0.44
C SER A 33 12.19 -4.53 -0.47
N GLU A 34 12.74 -3.64 0.36
CA GLU A 34 12.48 -2.20 0.30
C GLU A 34 12.74 -1.63 -1.10
N PHE A 35 13.76 -2.15 -1.80
CA PHE A 35 14.04 -1.75 -3.17
C PHE A 35 12.95 -2.23 -4.14
N GLY A 36 12.53 -3.49 -4.04
CA GLY A 36 11.43 -4.07 -4.82
C GLY A 36 10.12 -3.31 -4.60
N ALA A 37 9.73 -3.09 -3.35
CA ALA A 37 8.53 -2.33 -2.99
C ALA A 37 8.57 -0.90 -3.59
N SER A 38 9.72 -0.24 -3.61
CA SER A 38 9.84 1.08 -4.25
C SER A 38 9.61 1.05 -5.77
N GLN A 39 9.87 -0.08 -6.45
CA GLN A 39 9.61 -0.21 -7.89
C GLN A 39 8.10 -0.27 -8.20
N ASN A 40 7.25 -0.71 -7.26
CA ASN A 40 5.79 -0.69 -7.43
C ASN A 40 5.28 0.72 -7.67
N PHE A 41 5.74 1.69 -6.87
CA PHE A 41 5.42 3.10 -7.08
C PHE A 41 5.94 3.62 -8.42
N LYS A 42 7.16 3.24 -8.83
CA LYS A 42 7.70 3.64 -10.15
C LYS A 42 6.87 3.10 -11.31
N MET A 43 6.34 1.88 -11.20
CA MET A 43 5.39 1.34 -12.18
C MET A 43 4.10 2.19 -12.21
N VAL A 44 3.53 2.51 -11.05
CA VAL A 44 2.35 3.39 -10.94
C VAL A 44 2.62 4.77 -11.55
N PHE A 45 3.76 5.38 -11.27
CA PHE A 45 4.13 6.70 -11.81
C PHE A 45 4.31 6.65 -13.32
N ALA A 46 4.88 5.55 -13.84
CA ALA A 46 5.15 5.39 -15.26
C ALA A 46 3.89 5.21 -16.10
N VAL A 47 2.88 4.47 -15.63
CA VAL A 47 1.71 4.10 -16.46
C VAL A 47 0.34 4.39 -15.84
N GLY A 48 0.30 4.73 -14.55
CA GLY A 48 -0.92 4.84 -13.74
C GLY A 48 -1.65 6.18 -13.82
N GLY A 49 -1.02 7.23 -14.36
CA GLY A 49 -1.60 8.58 -14.44
C GLY A 49 -3.05 8.64 -14.93
N PRO A 50 -3.40 8.01 -16.07
CA PRO A 50 -4.79 7.94 -16.54
C PRO A 50 -5.77 7.26 -15.57
N THR A 51 -5.32 6.27 -14.81
CA THR A 51 -6.17 5.59 -13.81
C THR A 51 -6.40 6.49 -12.60
N ILE A 52 -5.35 7.14 -12.09
CA ILE A 52 -5.45 8.10 -10.97
C ILE A 52 -6.32 9.29 -11.37
N ARG A 53 -6.19 9.81 -12.60
CA ARG A 53 -7.09 10.86 -13.12
C ARG A 53 -8.56 10.43 -13.06
N ARG A 54 -8.88 9.22 -13.57
CA ARG A 54 -10.26 8.71 -13.54
C ARG A 54 -10.79 8.57 -12.11
N MET A 55 -9.94 8.18 -11.15
CA MET A 55 -10.32 8.12 -9.75
C MET A 55 -10.65 9.52 -9.19
N VAL A 56 -9.82 10.53 -9.45
CA VAL A 56 -10.09 11.92 -9.05
C VAL A 56 -11.37 12.44 -9.69
N ASP A 57 -11.57 12.20 -10.99
CA ASP A 57 -12.80 12.62 -11.68
C ASP A 57 -14.05 11.93 -11.08
N ARG A 58 -13.93 10.65 -10.69
CA ARG A 58 -14.97 9.92 -9.95
C ARG A 58 -15.24 10.55 -8.58
N MET A 59 -14.21 11.02 -7.86
CA MET A 59 -14.39 11.73 -6.58
C MET A 59 -15.14 13.03 -6.76
N ARG A 60 -14.78 13.83 -7.78
CA ARG A 60 -15.47 15.10 -8.08
C ARG A 60 -16.95 14.89 -8.39
N ALA A 61 -17.30 13.77 -9.02
CA ALA A 61 -18.70 13.41 -9.28
C ALA A 61 -19.45 12.90 -8.04
N HIS A 62 -18.75 12.37 -7.03
CA HIS A 62 -19.35 11.77 -5.84
C HIS A 62 -19.49 12.77 -4.68
N PRO A 63 -20.63 12.85 -3.95
CA PRO A 63 -20.78 13.78 -2.83
C PRO A 63 -19.67 13.66 -1.77
N GLU A 64 -19.44 12.46 -1.23
CA GLU A 64 -18.34 12.22 -0.28
C GLU A 64 -16.97 12.42 -0.92
N GLY A 65 -16.82 12.11 -2.21
CA GLY A 65 -15.54 12.29 -2.91
C GLY A 65 -15.16 13.77 -3.01
N ARG A 66 -16.13 14.66 -3.26
CA ARG A 66 -15.92 16.11 -3.24
C ARG A 66 -15.53 16.61 -1.85
N ARG A 67 -16.21 16.11 -0.81
CA ARG A 67 -15.90 16.46 0.57
C ARG A 67 -14.46 16.07 0.92
N ILE A 68 -14.07 14.83 0.63
CA ILE A 68 -12.71 14.33 0.82
C ILE A 68 -11.67 15.16 0.05
N LEU A 69 -11.94 15.55 -1.21
CA LEU A 69 -11.02 16.38 -2.00
C LEU A 69 -10.89 17.81 -1.47
N ALA A 70 -11.93 18.35 -0.85
CA ALA A 70 -11.94 19.67 -0.22
C ALA A 70 -11.21 19.65 1.13
N ASP A 71 -11.56 18.69 1.98
CA ASP A 71 -11.04 18.57 3.35
C ASP A 71 -9.59 18.09 3.38
N ARG A 72 -9.20 17.27 2.38
CA ARG A 72 -7.88 16.62 2.26
C ARG A 72 -7.39 16.00 3.57
N PRO A 73 -8.19 15.13 4.22
CA PRO A 73 -7.82 14.58 5.51
C PRO A 73 -6.53 13.76 5.43
N ASP A 74 -5.72 13.86 6.49
CA ASP A 74 -4.47 13.12 6.61
C ASP A 74 -4.72 11.74 7.23
N LEU A 75 -5.06 10.78 6.37
CA LEU A 75 -5.25 9.39 6.76
C LEU A 75 -3.98 8.79 7.40
N GLY A 76 -2.80 9.20 6.93
CA GLY A 76 -1.54 8.71 7.48
C GLY A 76 -1.38 9.13 8.94
N ALA A 77 -1.66 10.40 9.26
CA ALA A 77 -1.67 10.88 10.64
C ALA A 77 -2.68 10.12 11.51
N ALA A 78 -3.90 9.89 11.02
CA ALA A 78 -4.93 9.16 11.76
C ALA A 78 -4.53 7.70 12.06
N LEU A 79 -3.88 7.02 11.11
CA LEU A 79 -3.41 5.64 11.28
C LEU A 79 -2.13 5.54 12.12
N ASN A 80 -1.35 6.62 12.23
CA ASN A 80 -0.12 6.65 13.01
C ASN A 80 -0.35 6.98 14.49
N ASP A 81 -1.52 7.51 14.87
CA ASP A 81 -1.88 7.73 16.28
C ASP A 81 -2.31 6.42 16.96
N MET A 82 -1.33 5.56 17.23
CA MET A 82 -1.54 4.25 17.83
C MET A 82 -2.18 4.33 19.22
N GLN A 83 -1.99 5.43 19.96
CA GLN A 83 -2.62 5.63 21.26
C GLN A 83 -4.10 5.97 21.13
N ALA A 84 -4.49 6.78 20.14
CA ALA A 84 -5.89 7.03 19.83
C ALA A 84 -6.58 5.75 19.34
N LEU A 85 -5.95 5.03 18.40
CA LEU A 85 -6.49 3.78 17.86
C LEU A 85 -6.68 2.71 18.95
N LYS A 86 -5.72 2.58 19.87
CA LYS A 86 -5.83 1.70 21.03
C LYS A 86 -7.05 2.01 21.91
N LYS A 87 -7.47 3.28 22.02
CA LYS A 87 -8.60 3.68 22.89
C LYS A 87 -9.97 3.46 22.25
N LEU A 88 -10.04 3.15 20.96
CA LEU A 88 -11.30 2.89 20.27
C LEU A 88 -11.95 1.59 20.77
N PRO A 89 -13.27 1.41 20.56
CA PRO A 89 -13.99 0.20 20.99
C PRO A 89 -13.34 -1.08 20.45
N GLU A 90 -13.38 -2.17 21.21
CA GLU A 90 -12.68 -3.43 20.90
C GLU A 90 -12.99 -3.97 19.49
N ALA A 91 -14.26 -3.97 19.10
CA ALA A 91 -14.69 -4.45 17.79
C ALA A 91 -14.54 -3.40 16.65
N SER A 92 -13.99 -2.22 16.94
CA SER A 92 -13.90 -1.13 15.97
C SER A 92 -12.80 -1.36 14.94
N MET A 93 -12.97 -0.82 13.73
CA MET A 93 -12.00 -0.90 12.65
C MET A 93 -10.62 -0.38 13.09
N GLY A 94 -10.59 0.76 13.79
CA GLY A 94 -9.35 1.36 14.24
C GLY A 94 -8.66 0.56 15.36
N ARG A 95 -9.45 -0.08 16.25
CA ARG A 95 -8.87 -0.98 17.27
C ARG A 95 -8.33 -2.26 16.65
N THR A 96 -9.02 -2.84 15.68
CA THR A 96 -8.49 -3.98 14.92
C THR A 96 -7.19 -3.56 14.21
N TYR A 97 -7.13 -2.35 13.64
CA TYR A 97 -5.92 -1.84 12.97
C TYR A 97 -4.75 -1.72 13.94
N TYR A 98 -5.00 -1.16 15.12
CA TYR A 98 -4.01 -1.12 16.19
C TYR A 98 -3.44 -2.51 16.54
N GLU A 99 -4.32 -3.52 16.68
CA GLU A 99 -3.92 -4.89 17.03
C GLU A 99 -3.10 -5.55 15.93
N PHE A 100 -3.52 -5.40 14.66
CA PHE A 100 -2.75 -5.89 13.51
C PHE A 100 -1.36 -5.25 13.43
N MET A 101 -1.27 -3.93 13.59
CA MET A 101 0.00 -3.19 13.52
C MET A 101 0.92 -3.40 14.73
N SER A 102 0.37 -3.95 15.82
CA SER A 102 1.13 -4.33 17.02
C SER A 102 1.73 -5.73 16.91
N GLY A 103 1.44 -6.47 15.84
CA GLY A 103 2.04 -7.78 15.57
C GLY A 103 3.54 -7.70 15.28
N GLU A 104 4.27 -8.75 15.66
CA GLU A 104 5.70 -8.88 15.36
C GLU A 104 5.94 -9.01 13.84
N GLY A 105 7.02 -8.40 13.35
CA GLY A 105 7.41 -8.49 11.93
C GLY A 105 6.55 -7.69 10.95
N ILE A 106 5.52 -6.97 11.41
CA ILE A 106 4.68 -6.13 10.55
C ILE A 106 5.44 -4.88 10.11
N ILE A 107 5.61 -4.74 8.80
CA ILE A 107 6.13 -3.53 8.16
C ILE A 107 4.96 -2.57 7.96
N PRO A 108 4.94 -1.40 8.61
CA PRO A 108 3.81 -0.49 8.46
C PRO A 108 3.69 0.06 7.04
N GLY A 109 2.47 0.11 6.53
CA GLY A 109 2.09 0.60 5.21
C GLY A 109 2.42 2.07 5.00
N TYR A 110 2.54 2.90 6.05
CA TYR A 110 3.08 4.25 5.92
C TYR A 110 4.57 4.26 5.53
N VAL A 111 5.33 3.22 5.91
CA VAL A 111 6.72 3.02 5.44
C VAL A 111 6.68 2.71 3.94
N LEU A 112 5.74 1.86 3.50
CA LEU A 112 5.53 1.55 2.09
C LEU A 112 5.07 2.79 1.29
N ALA A 113 4.06 3.52 1.76
CA ALA A 113 3.57 4.76 1.17
C ALA A 113 4.70 5.81 1.07
N GLY A 114 5.56 5.88 2.08
CA GLY A 114 6.74 6.72 2.08
C GLY A 114 7.75 6.36 0.97
N LEU A 115 7.79 5.12 0.49
CA LEU A 115 8.67 4.74 -0.63
C LEU A 115 8.34 5.48 -1.93
N ALA A 116 7.14 6.05 -2.06
CA ALA A 116 6.79 6.95 -3.17
C ALA A 116 7.80 8.10 -3.34
N TYR A 117 8.32 8.65 -2.24
CA TYR A 117 9.27 9.78 -2.27
C TYR A 117 10.73 9.35 -2.47
N LYS A 118 11.00 8.05 -2.45
CA LYS A 118 12.35 7.52 -2.62
C LYS A 118 12.85 7.79 -4.04
N GLY A 119 13.99 8.46 -4.15
CA GLY A 119 14.56 8.89 -5.44
C GLY A 119 13.99 10.19 -6.03
N GLY A 120 12.97 10.81 -5.40
CA GLY A 120 12.39 12.09 -5.84
C GLY A 120 11.50 12.00 -7.08
N ASP A 121 11.23 10.79 -7.59
CA ASP A 121 10.44 10.59 -8.80
C ASP A 121 9.01 11.13 -8.65
N PHE A 122 8.40 10.95 -7.47
CA PHE A 122 7.06 11.43 -7.18
C PHE A 122 6.95 12.97 -7.16
N ASP A 123 7.93 13.64 -6.56
CA ASP A 123 7.95 15.11 -6.48
C ASP A 123 8.08 15.72 -7.90
N ARG A 124 8.87 15.09 -8.78
CA ARG A 124 9.07 15.49 -10.19
C ARG A 124 7.87 15.20 -11.11
N LEU A 125 6.84 14.49 -10.65
CA LEU A 125 5.66 14.25 -11.49
C LEU A 125 4.95 15.57 -11.80
N GLU A 126 4.71 15.83 -13.08
CA GLU A 126 3.87 16.94 -13.55
C GLU A 126 2.38 16.58 -13.45
N TRP A 127 1.97 15.99 -12.31
CA TRP A 127 0.58 15.65 -12.02
C TRP A 127 -0.05 16.75 -11.18
N PRO A 128 -1.34 17.08 -11.38
CA PRO A 128 -2.05 17.99 -10.48
C PRO A 128 -2.02 17.52 -9.03
N GLU A 129 -2.05 18.47 -8.11
CA GLU A 129 -1.89 18.21 -6.68
C GLU A 129 -2.90 17.19 -6.14
N GLU A 130 -4.16 17.24 -6.58
CA GLU A 130 -5.19 16.25 -6.20
C GLU A 130 -4.81 14.81 -6.56
N MET A 131 -4.11 14.60 -7.68
CA MET A 131 -3.64 13.27 -8.08
C MET A 131 -2.48 12.81 -7.21
N LYS A 132 -1.54 13.70 -6.88
CA LYS A 132 -0.45 13.39 -5.96
C LYS A 132 -1.01 13.04 -4.58
N TRP A 133 -1.86 13.92 -4.04
CA TRP A 133 -2.55 13.69 -2.77
C TRP A 133 -3.32 12.36 -2.75
N LEU A 134 -4.04 12.01 -3.83
CA LEU A 134 -4.75 10.74 -3.89
C LEU A 134 -3.81 9.53 -3.89
N VAL A 135 -2.65 9.60 -4.55
CA VAL A 135 -1.65 8.53 -4.50
C VAL A 135 -1.11 8.33 -3.09
N GLU A 136 -0.81 9.43 -2.38
CA GLU A 136 -0.38 9.38 -0.98
C GLU A 136 -1.46 8.71 -0.11
N ARG A 137 -2.73 9.15 -0.27
CA ARG A 137 -3.87 8.58 0.46
C ARG A 137 -4.07 7.09 0.18
N ILE A 138 -4.01 6.66 -1.08
CA ILE A 138 -4.13 5.24 -1.45
C ILE A 138 -3.00 4.42 -0.82
N GLY A 139 -1.77 4.96 -0.79
CA GLY A 139 -0.66 4.30 -0.12
C GLY A 139 -0.96 3.97 1.35
N ASN A 140 -1.58 4.90 2.08
CA ASN A 140 -1.95 4.72 3.49
C ASN A 140 -3.08 3.69 3.70
N THR A 141 -3.83 3.33 2.67
CA THR A 141 -4.90 2.32 2.79
C THR A 141 -4.44 0.87 2.66
N HIS A 142 -3.18 0.61 2.28
CA HIS A 142 -2.63 -0.74 2.08
C HIS A 142 -2.91 -1.68 3.26
N ASP A 143 -2.46 -1.32 4.46
CA ASP A 143 -2.63 -2.17 5.64
C ASP A 143 -4.11 -2.33 6.02
N MET A 144 -4.90 -1.29 5.76
CA MET A 144 -6.34 -1.34 5.98
C MET A 144 -7.01 -2.37 5.07
N THR A 145 -6.48 -2.65 3.87
CA THR A 145 -7.08 -3.68 3.01
C THR A 145 -6.88 -5.08 3.58
N HIS A 146 -5.82 -5.36 4.34
CA HIS A 146 -5.69 -6.62 5.08
C HIS A 146 -6.83 -6.78 6.08
N MET A 147 -7.08 -5.73 6.87
CA MET A 147 -8.20 -5.70 7.82
C MET A 147 -9.55 -5.91 7.13
N LEU A 148 -9.80 -5.16 6.07
CA LEU A 148 -11.09 -5.19 5.38
C LEU A 148 -11.31 -6.54 4.69
N SER A 149 -10.30 -7.05 4.00
CA SER A 149 -10.37 -8.31 3.25
C SER A 149 -10.31 -9.55 4.15
N GLY A 150 -9.66 -9.44 5.31
CA GLY A 150 -9.35 -10.53 6.22
C GLY A 150 -8.08 -11.31 5.86
N TYR A 151 -7.35 -10.94 4.80
CA TYR A 151 -6.11 -11.62 4.42
C TYR A 151 -4.95 -11.17 5.32
N GLY A 152 -4.18 -12.12 5.84
CA GLY A 152 -3.02 -11.86 6.71
C GLY A 152 -1.86 -11.14 6.01
N ALA A 153 -0.82 -10.82 6.78
CA ALA A 153 0.43 -10.22 6.27
C ALA A 153 1.53 -11.26 5.98
N ASP A 154 1.23 -12.55 6.14
CA ASP A 154 2.11 -13.61 5.65
C ASP A 154 2.18 -13.60 4.12
N LEU A 155 3.12 -14.34 3.53
CA LEU A 155 3.35 -14.33 2.09
C LEU A 155 2.09 -14.70 1.27
N ALA A 156 1.25 -15.62 1.74
CA ALA A 156 -0.01 -16.00 1.06
C ALA A 156 -1.07 -14.93 1.24
N GLY A 157 -1.24 -14.44 2.47
CA GLY A 157 -2.14 -13.35 2.79
C GLY A 157 -1.83 -12.09 1.98
N GLU A 158 -0.56 -11.70 1.87
CA GLU A 158 -0.10 -10.56 1.06
C GLU A 158 -0.46 -10.75 -0.42
N THR A 159 -0.18 -11.92 -0.97
CA THR A 159 -0.46 -12.20 -2.38
C THR A 159 -1.97 -12.17 -2.67
N LEU A 160 -2.80 -12.64 -1.74
CA LEU A 160 -4.27 -12.53 -1.82
C LEU A 160 -4.73 -11.07 -1.64
N ASN A 161 -4.11 -10.30 -0.74
CA ASN A 161 -4.41 -8.90 -0.52
C ASN A 161 -4.06 -8.03 -1.74
N ILE A 162 -2.99 -8.36 -2.46
CA ILE A 162 -2.64 -7.73 -3.76
C ILE A 162 -3.76 -8.00 -4.77
N ALA A 163 -4.20 -9.26 -4.93
CA ALA A 163 -5.29 -9.59 -5.84
C ALA A 163 -6.59 -8.84 -5.49
N PHE A 164 -6.94 -8.79 -4.20
CA PHE A 164 -8.08 -8.02 -3.70
C PHE A 164 -7.95 -6.53 -4.02
N SER A 165 -6.78 -5.94 -3.75
CA SER A 165 -6.49 -4.54 -4.01
C SER A 165 -6.58 -4.20 -5.50
N LEU A 166 -6.09 -5.06 -6.39
CA LEU A 166 -6.24 -4.88 -7.84
C LEU A 166 -7.72 -4.80 -8.26
N GLY A 167 -8.56 -5.67 -7.70
CA GLY A 167 -10.01 -5.62 -7.90
C GLY A 167 -10.65 -4.36 -7.30
N LEU A 168 -10.17 -3.92 -6.14
CA LEU A 168 -10.71 -2.77 -5.41
C LEU A 168 -10.40 -1.42 -6.07
N TYR A 169 -9.17 -1.22 -6.55
CA TYR A 169 -8.73 0.06 -7.10
C TYR A 169 -8.99 0.18 -8.60
N ALA A 170 -8.80 -0.89 -9.36
CA ALA A 170 -8.81 -0.83 -10.82
C ALA A 170 -9.52 -2.03 -11.47
N PRO A 171 -10.80 -2.33 -11.10
CA PRO A 171 -11.50 -3.49 -11.64
C PRO A 171 -11.61 -3.40 -13.16
N SER A 172 -11.01 -4.35 -13.87
CA SER A 172 -11.05 -4.44 -15.33
C SER A 172 -10.71 -5.85 -15.83
N PRO A 173 -11.12 -6.25 -17.04
CA PRO A 173 -10.71 -7.53 -17.62
C PRO A 173 -9.19 -7.70 -17.69
N PHE A 174 -8.46 -6.61 -17.92
CA PHE A 174 -7.00 -6.59 -17.93
C PHE A 174 -6.42 -6.94 -16.54
N MET A 175 -6.84 -6.25 -15.48
CA MET A 175 -6.35 -6.53 -14.13
C MET A 175 -6.72 -7.94 -13.67
N ARG A 176 -7.93 -8.41 -14.01
CA ARG A 176 -8.33 -9.80 -13.73
C ARG A 176 -7.40 -10.83 -14.40
N ASN A 177 -6.97 -10.57 -15.63
CA ASN A 177 -6.03 -11.44 -16.32
C ASN A 177 -4.61 -11.32 -15.75
N LEU A 178 -4.18 -10.14 -15.29
CA LEU A 178 -2.93 -9.99 -14.55
C LEU A 178 -2.94 -10.82 -13.25
N THR A 179 -4.03 -10.80 -12.49
CA THR A 179 -4.19 -11.64 -11.29
C THR A 179 -4.04 -13.14 -11.62
N ARG A 180 -4.51 -13.60 -12.79
CA ARG A 180 -4.31 -15.00 -13.22
C ARG A 180 -2.84 -15.31 -13.50
N LEU A 181 -2.13 -14.40 -14.17
CA LEU A 181 -0.70 -14.57 -14.48
C LEU A 181 0.14 -14.54 -13.19
N GLU A 182 -0.19 -13.64 -12.27
CA GLU A 182 0.41 -13.56 -10.95
C GLU A 182 0.16 -14.84 -10.15
N ALA A 183 -1.08 -15.33 -10.12
CA ALA A 183 -1.43 -16.58 -9.45
C ALA A 183 -0.66 -17.77 -10.04
N LEU A 184 -0.52 -17.85 -11.36
CA LEU A 184 0.29 -18.88 -12.01
C LEU A 184 1.78 -18.75 -11.63
N GLY A 185 2.35 -17.55 -11.73
CA GLY A 185 3.76 -17.29 -11.44
C GLY A 185 4.12 -17.60 -9.98
N THR A 186 3.38 -17.01 -9.04
CA THR A 186 3.54 -17.25 -7.60
C THR A 186 3.29 -18.71 -7.25
N GLY A 187 2.28 -19.35 -7.86
CA GLY A 187 1.99 -20.76 -7.67
C GLY A 187 3.14 -21.67 -8.12
N LEU A 188 3.79 -21.36 -9.25
CA LEU A 188 4.92 -22.14 -9.77
C LEU A 188 6.19 -21.95 -8.93
N VAL A 189 6.44 -20.72 -8.48
CA VAL A 189 7.62 -20.38 -7.67
C VAL A 189 7.49 -20.93 -6.25
N PHE A 190 6.36 -20.66 -5.57
CA PHE A 190 6.21 -20.95 -4.15
C PHE A 190 5.59 -22.31 -3.86
N ARG A 191 4.90 -22.94 -4.84
CA ARG A 191 4.29 -24.27 -4.74
C ARG A 191 3.34 -24.40 -3.54
N PRO A 192 2.16 -23.77 -3.57
CA PRO A 192 1.23 -23.72 -2.45
C PRO A 192 0.79 -25.13 -2.00
N LYS A 193 0.73 -25.37 -0.69
CA LYS A 193 0.27 -26.65 -0.11
C LYS A 193 -1.17 -26.99 -0.51
N CYS A 194 -2.02 -25.97 -0.70
CA CYS A 194 -3.40 -26.16 -1.13
C CYS A 194 -3.53 -26.66 -2.58
N GLY A 195 -2.41 -26.71 -3.33
CA GLY A 195 -2.36 -27.09 -4.73
C GLY A 195 -2.70 -25.94 -5.68
N MET A 196 -2.17 -26.00 -6.90
CA MET A 196 -2.30 -24.93 -7.91
C MET A 196 -3.76 -24.56 -8.21
N THR A 197 -4.65 -25.55 -8.29
CA THR A 197 -6.06 -25.31 -8.62
C THR A 197 -6.75 -24.45 -7.55
N LYS A 198 -6.60 -24.80 -6.27
CA LYS A 198 -7.18 -24.01 -5.17
C LYS A 198 -6.53 -22.63 -5.07
N TRP A 199 -5.21 -22.57 -5.25
CA TRP A 199 -4.48 -21.30 -5.28
C TRP A 199 -5.03 -20.32 -6.33
N MET A 200 -5.20 -20.79 -7.57
CA MET A 200 -5.79 -20.00 -8.64
C MET A 200 -7.22 -19.54 -8.31
N GLN A 201 -8.03 -20.41 -7.68
CA GLN A 201 -9.39 -20.07 -7.25
C GLN A 201 -9.37 -18.97 -6.18
N TYR A 202 -8.51 -19.08 -5.16
CA TYR A 202 -8.40 -18.10 -4.09
C TYR A 202 -7.93 -16.74 -4.59
N MET A 203 -6.94 -16.69 -5.49
CA MET A 203 -6.47 -15.45 -6.11
C MET A 203 -7.56 -14.77 -6.93
N LEU A 204 -8.30 -15.54 -7.74
CA LEU A 204 -9.41 -14.99 -8.52
C LEU A 204 -10.57 -14.52 -7.63
N GLU A 205 -10.88 -15.27 -6.58
CA GLU A 205 -11.91 -14.89 -5.62
C GLU A 205 -11.52 -13.62 -4.88
N ALA A 206 -10.26 -13.47 -4.44
CA ALA A 206 -9.77 -12.26 -3.80
C ALA A 206 -9.99 -11.03 -4.69
N TYR A 207 -9.60 -11.12 -5.98
CA TYR A 207 -9.87 -10.09 -6.96
C TYR A 207 -11.37 -9.80 -7.13
N GLU A 208 -12.21 -10.84 -7.24
CA GLU A 208 -13.66 -10.70 -7.41
C GLU A 208 -14.32 -10.04 -6.19
N ARG A 209 -13.85 -10.34 -4.97
CA ARG A 209 -14.28 -9.68 -3.72
C ARG A 209 -13.96 -8.19 -3.75
N GLY A 210 -12.73 -7.81 -4.12
CA GLY A 210 -12.32 -6.41 -4.24
C GLY A 210 -13.11 -5.66 -5.32
N ALA A 211 -13.30 -6.29 -6.48
CA ALA A 211 -14.09 -5.72 -7.58
C ALA A 211 -15.57 -5.54 -7.21
N GLY A 212 -16.14 -6.48 -6.46
CA GLY A 212 -17.49 -6.38 -5.90
C GLY A 212 -17.62 -5.18 -4.95
N ALA A 213 -16.68 -5.03 -4.02
CA ALA A 213 -16.64 -3.90 -3.10
C ALA A 213 -16.53 -2.56 -3.83
N SER A 214 -15.62 -2.44 -4.81
CA SER A 214 -15.48 -1.22 -5.62
C SER A 214 -16.73 -0.85 -6.41
N LYS A 215 -17.54 -1.85 -6.79
CA LYS A 215 -18.80 -1.61 -7.50
C LYS A 215 -19.87 -1.03 -6.58
N LYS A 216 -19.92 -1.49 -5.33
CA LYS A 216 -20.85 -0.96 -4.33
C LYS A 216 -20.45 0.44 -3.89
N THR A 217 -19.18 0.61 -3.53
CA THR A 217 -18.65 1.86 -2.98
C THR A 217 -17.32 2.17 -3.64
N PRO A 218 -17.20 3.28 -4.40
CA PRO A 218 -15.92 3.76 -4.90
C PRO A 218 -14.93 3.95 -3.74
N PHE A 219 -13.92 3.10 -3.62
CA PHE A 219 -13.07 3.06 -2.42
C PHE A 219 -12.33 4.38 -2.15
N ASN A 220 -11.97 5.12 -3.20
CA ASN A 220 -11.38 6.45 -3.08
C ASN A 220 -12.38 7.57 -2.70
N CYS A 221 -13.67 7.26 -2.58
CA CYS A 221 -14.71 8.15 -2.05
C CYS A 221 -15.12 7.78 -0.62
N VAL A 222 -14.30 6.99 0.09
CA VAL A 222 -14.54 6.57 1.47
C VAL A 222 -13.76 7.46 2.45
N TYR A 223 -14.48 8.04 3.40
CA TYR A 223 -13.91 8.88 4.46
C TYR A 223 -13.47 8.01 5.65
N PHE A 224 -12.36 7.29 5.48
CA PHE A 224 -11.89 6.28 6.43
C PHE A 224 -11.71 6.76 7.86
N GLU A 225 -11.26 7.99 8.03
CA GLU A 225 -11.01 8.62 9.32
C GLU A 225 -12.27 8.61 10.21
N GLU A 226 -13.45 8.78 9.61
CA GLU A 226 -14.75 8.73 10.30
C GLU A 226 -15.25 7.30 10.53
N LEU A 227 -14.70 6.32 9.82
CA LEU A 227 -15.07 4.91 9.96
C LEU A 227 -14.24 4.18 11.01
N LEU A 228 -13.08 4.72 11.42
CA LEU A 228 -12.21 4.10 12.43
C LEU A 228 -12.95 3.71 13.72
N PRO A 229 -13.89 4.51 14.28
CA PRO A 229 -14.60 4.14 15.51
C PRO A 229 -15.71 3.10 15.32
N LEU A 230 -16.17 2.86 14.08
CA LEU A 230 -17.26 1.92 13.79
C LEU A 230 -16.77 0.47 13.82
N SER A 231 -17.69 -0.49 14.01
CA SER A 231 -17.30 -1.90 14.02
C SER A 231 -16.76 -2.35 12.66
N LEU A 232 -15.76 -3.24 12.66
CA LEU A 232 -15.18 -3.74 11.40
C LEU A 232 -16.24 -4.43 10.52
N GLU A 233 -17.19 -5.14 11.13
CA GLU A 233 -18.31 -5.76 10.43
C GLU A 233 -19.20 -4.71 9.75
N GLU A 234 -19.57 -3.65 10.46
CA GLU A 234 -20.37 -2.56 9.91
C GLU A 234 -19.64 -1.89 8.73
N VAL A 235 -18.34 -1.62 8.87
CA VAL A 235 -17.54 -1.03 7.80
C VAL A 235 -17.49 -1.95 6.58
N ARG A 236 -17.22 -3.26 6.75
CA ARG A 236 -17.27 -4.24 5.65
C ARG A 236 -18.64 -4.24 4.96
N GLY A 237 -19.72 -4.19 5.73
CA GLY A 237 -21.09 -4.08 5.23
C GLY A 237 -21.32 -2.83 4.38
N ARG A 238 -20.89 -1.65 4.86
CA ARG A 238 -20.97 -0.36 4.15
C ARG A 238 -20.18 -0.38 2.84
N LEU A 239 -18.99 -0.98 2.85
CA LEU A 239 -18.11 -1.07 1.68
C LEU A 239 -18.48 -2.20 0.71
N GLY A 240 -19.34 -3.13 1.12
CA GLY A 240 -19.69 -4.30 0.30
C GLY A 240 -18.56 -5.31 0.19
N VAL A 241 -17.67 -5.34 1.19
CA VAL A 241 -16.62 -6.34 1.27
C VAL A 241 -17.24 -7.64 1.76
N MET A 242 -17.49 -8.54 0.82
CA MET A 242 -18.07 -9.85 1.11
C MET A 242 -17.04 -10.73 1.83
N PRO A 243 -17.47 -11.59 2.78
CA PRO A 243 -16.60 -12.64 3.30
C PRO A 243 -16.15 -13.58 2.16
N PRO A 244 -15.03 -14.29 2.32
CA PRO A 244 -14.66 -15.32 1.36
C PRO A 244 -15.68 -16.45 1.34
N LYS A 245 -15.84 -17.10 0.18
CA LYS A 245 -16.71 -18.28 -0.01
C LYS A 245 -16.27 -19.45 0.85
N ASN A 246 -14.96 -19.57 1.06
CA ASN A 246 -14.38 -20.55 1.98
C ASN A 246 -13.58 -19.82 3.07
N PRO A 247 -14.05 -19.79 4.33
CA PRO A 247 -13.35 -19.14 5.44
C PRO A 247 -11.93 -19.64 5.68
N THR A 248 -11.60 -20.88 5.28
CA THR A 248 -10.24 -21.42 5.43
C THR A 248 -9.19 -20.61 4.66
N VAL A 249 -9.60 -19.78 3.69
CA VAL A 249 -8.71 -18.88 2.95
C VAL A 249 -8.06 -17.81 3.80
N LEU A 250 -8.58 -17.58 5.01
CA LEU A 250 -8.06 -16.58 5.93
C LEU A 250 -6.92 -17.14 6.82
N HIS A 251 -6.74 -18.46 6.87
CA HIS A 251 -5.67 -19.14 7.62
C HIS A 251 -4.50 -19.46 6.68
N THR A 252 -3.80 -18.41 6.26
CA THR A 252 -2.76 -18.46 5.22
C THR A 252 -1.37 -18.87 5.72
N GLU A 253 -1.15 -18.86 7.04
CA GLU A 253 0.13 -19.20 7.69
C GLU A 253 0.72 -20.55 7.24
N ASP A 254 -0.13 -21.52 6.88
CA ASP A 254 0.31 -22.86 6.49
C ASP A 254 0.47 -23.06 4.99
N TRP A 255 0.19 -22.07 4.16
CA TRP A 255 -0.06 -22.30 2.74
C TRP A 255 1.20 -22.41 1.89
N TYR A 256 2.35 -22.00 2.42
CA TYR A 256 3.65 -22.12 1.76
C TYR A 256 4.70 -22.73 2.69
N THR A 257 5.39 -23.76 2.22
CA THR A 257 6.53 -24.38 2.94
C THR A 257 7.72 -24.63 2.02
N SER A 258 7.84 -23.89 0.92
CA SER A 258 9.06 -24.01 0.13
C SER A 258 10.17 -23.20 0.79
N LYS A 259 11.36 -23.80 0.93
CA LYS A 259 12.57 -23.10 1.38
C LYS A 259 12.85 -21.83 0.57
N LEU A 260 12.40 -21.79 -0.68
CA LEU A 260 12.51 -20.63 -1.57
C LEU A 260 11.46 -19.55 -1.25
N ALA A 261 10.25 -19.92 -0.83
CA ALA A 261 9.28 -18.99 -0.24
C ALA A 261 9.74 -18.47 1.13
N GLU A 262 10.32 -19.32 1.98
CA GLU A 262 10.94 -18.89 3.24
C GLU A 262 12.11 -17.94 2.98
N GLN A 263 12.98 -18.25 2.01
CA GLN A 263 14.08 -17.37 1.62
C GLN A 263 13.59 -16.07 0.98
N ALA A 264 12.54 -16.11 0.15
CA ALA A 264 11.93 -14.92 -0.43
C ALA A 264 11.26 -14.06 0.65
N ALA A 265 10.48 -14.66 1.55
CA ALA A 265 9.87 -14.00 2.70
C ALA A 265 10.93 -13.36 3.61
N ASN A 266 12.05 -14.05 3.84
CA ASN A 266 13.20 -13.58 4.63
C ASN A 266 14.18 -12.71 3.81
N GLY A 267 13.81 -12.30 2.59
CA GLY A 267 14.61 -11.40 1.75
C GLY A 267 16.04 -11.89 1.43
N TYR A 268 16.26 -13.20 1.29
CA TYR A 268 17.58 -13.82 1.07
C TYR A 268 18.66 -13.36 2.09
N GLY A 269 18.29 -13.18 3.36
CA GLY A 269 19.22 -12.73 4.41
C GLY A 269 19.51 -11.23 4.41
N ALA A 270 18.83 -10.45 3.55
CA ALA A 270 18.86 -8.99 3.60
C ALA A 270 17.88 -8.39 4.63
N MET A 271 17.03 -9.23 5.26
CA MET A 271 16.02 -8.77 6.21
C MET A 271 16.63 -8.20 7.48
N ASP A 272 17.61 -8.82 8.14
CA ASP A 272 18.03 -8.38 9.50
C ASP A 272 18.41 -6.89 9.56
N LYS A 273 19.32 -6.43 8.69
CA LYS A 273 19.71 -5.01 8.61
C LYS A 273 18.60 -4.12 8.06
N ALA A 274 17.72 -4.64 7.21
CA ALA A 274 16.58 -3.89 6.69
C ALA A 274 15.48 -3.72 7.73
N MET A 275 15.27 -4.73 8.57
CA MET A 275 14.32 -4.76 9.66
C MET A 275 14.77 -3.85 10.79
N GLU A 276 16.04 -3.86 11.18
CA GLU A 276 16.58 -2.86 12.12
C GLU A 276 16.30 -1.42 11.65
N ARG A 277 16.44 -1.17 10.34
CA ARG A 277 16.07 0.13 9.77
C ARG A 277 14.55 0.34 9.84
N ILE A 278 13.73 -0.62 9.44
CA ILE A 278 12.27 -0.47 9.46
C ILE A 278 11.78 -0.23 10.89
N GLU A 279 12.28 -0.97 11.88
CA GLU A 279 11.97 -0.80 13.30
C GLU A 279 12.39 0.57 13.82
N CYS A 280 13.60 1.03 13.48
CA CYS A 280 14.02 2.38 13.82
C CYS A 280 13.11 3.44 13.16
N THR A 281 12.68 3.24 11.91
CA THR A 281 11.70 4.13 11.25
C THR A 281 10.35 4.09 11.94
N LYS A 282 9.89 2.91 12.35
CA LYS A 282 8.64 2.75 13.09
C LYS A 282 8.69 3.54 14.39
N ALA A 283 9.76 3.37 15.18
CA ALA A 283 9.96 4.11 16.43
C ALA A 283 10.05 5.63 16.21
N MET A 284 10.74 6.09 15.16
CA MET A 284 10.77 7.51 14.80
C MET A 284 9.36 8.04 14.50
N VAL A 285 8.56 7.30 13.73
CA VAL A 285 7.18 7.70 13.40
C VAL A 285 6.27 7.71 14.62
N GLU A 286 6.37 6.68 15.47
CA GLU A 286 5.64 6.60 16.74
C GLU A 286 6.01 7.74 17.70
N SER A 287 7.23 8.28 17.60
CA SER A 287 7.63 9.48 18.35
C SER A 287 7.09 10.80 17.80
N GLY A 288 6.47 10.78 16.60
CA GLY A 288 5.90 11.96 15.94
C GLY A 288 6.68 12.47 14.72
N ILE A 289 7.72 11.76 14.25
CA ILE A 289 8.47 12.15 13.04
C ILE A 289 7.77 11.59 11.80
N ALA A 290 7.30 12.45 10.89
CA ALA A 290 6.59 12.00 9.70
C ALA A 290 7.42 11.07 8.80
N ALA A 291 6.86 9.91 8.43
CA ALA A 291 7.51 8.94 7.53
C ALA A 291 7.96 9.57 6.20
N LYS A 292 7.17 10.52 5.67
CA LYS A 292 7.47 11.29 4.46
C LYS A 292 8.79 12.06 4.56
N ALA A 293 9.10 12.65 5.72
CA ALA A 293 10.35 13.37 5.93
C ALA A 293 11.56 12.41 5.86
N ILE A 294 11.43 11.25 6.50
CA ILE A 294 12.48 10.21 6.52
C ILE A 294 12.76 9.70 5.10
N MET A 295 11.73 9.46 4.30
CA MET A 295 11.86 8.86 2.97
C MET A 295 12.30 9.86 1.88
N ARG A 296 12.00 11.15 2.06
CA ARG A 296 12.47 12.23 1.17
C ARG A 296 13.97 12.49 1.33
N ALA A 297 14.48 12.42 2.56
CA ALA A 297 15.86 12.72 2.86
C ALA A 297 16.84 11.88 2.01
N PRO A 298 17.99 12.45 1.58
CA PRO A 298 19.09 11.65 1.05
C PRO A 298 19.45 10.50 1.99
N ARG A 299 19.88 9.35 1.45
CA ARG A 299 20.17 8.16 2.27
C ARG A 299 21.14 8.46 3.42
N LYS A 300 22.18 9.26 3.17
CA LYS A 300 23.15 9.69 4.18
C LYS A 300 22.50 10.44 5.34
N ASP A 301 21.56 11.32 5.04
CA ASP A 301 20.87 12.14 6.03
C ASP A 301 19.83 11.32 6.80
N ALA A 302 19.11 10.43 6.12
CA ALA A 302 18.22 9.46 6.77
C ALA A 302 18.98 8.51 7.71
N ASP A 303 20.14 8.01 7.29
CA ASP A 303 21.00 7.13 8.10
C ASP A 303 21.56 7.90 9.33
N ARG A 304 21.98 9.15 9.14
CA ARG A 304 22.39 10.04 10.24
C ARG A 304 21.26 10.32 11.21
N ALA A 305 20.06 10.64 10.71
CA ALA A 305 18.88 10.92 11.52
C ALA A 305 18.47 9.71 12.38
N ARG A 306 18.52 8.50 11.81
CA ARG A 306 18.31 7.24 12.55
C ARG A 306 19.33 7.07 13.67
N GLN A 307 20.61 7.29 13.38
CA GLN A 307 21.67 7.20 14.37
C GLN A 307 21.47 8.20 15.51
N MET A 308 21.13 9.46 15.19
CA MET A 308 20.83 10.49 16.20
C MET A 308 19.62 10.11 17.05
N PHE A 309 18.56 9.59 16.44
CA PHE A 309 17.37 9.11 17.15
C PHE A 309 17.70 7.96 18.11
N GLN A 310 18.47 6.97 17.66
CA GLN A 310 18.94 5.86 18.50
C GLN A 310 19.83 6.32 19.66
N GLN A 311 20.52 7.45 19.50
CA GLN A 311 21.33 8.09 20.55
C GLN A 311 20.52 8.99 21.50
N GLY A 312 19.19 9.04 21.35
CA GLY A 312 18.30 9.83 22.21
C GLY A 312 18.22 11.31 21.85
N ALA A 313 18.59 11.69 20.63
CA ALA A 313 18.39 13.07 20.17
C ALA A 313 16.89 13.43 20.14
N ARG A 314 16.59 14.69 20.47
CA ARG A 314 15.20 15.19 20.39
C ARG A 314 14.72 15.21 18.95
N ASN A 315 13.41 15.07 18.75
CA ASN A 315 12.79 15.00 17.44
C ASN A 315 13.10 16.24 16.57
N GLU A 316 13.22 17.43 17.16
CA GLU A 316 13.58 18.65 16.40
C GLU A 316 14.97 18.53 15.76
N ALA A 317 15.95 17.98 16.48
CA ALA A 317 17.30 17.78 15.97
C ALA A 317 17.35 16.69 14.89
N VAL A 318 16.53 15.64 15.05
CA VAL A 318 16.39 14.57 14.06
C VAL A 318 15.76 15.10 12.78
N LEU A 319 14.72 15.94 12.88
CA LEU A 319 14.08 16.60 11.73
C LEU A 319 15.05 17.53 11.00
N GLN A 320 15.82 18.34 11.72
CA GLN A 320 16.87 19.18 11.12
C GLN A 320 17.90 18.35 10.36
N ALA A 321 18.27 17.18 10.86
CA ALA A 321 19.19 16.29 10.17
C ALA A 321 18.61 15.74 8.86
N LEU A 322 17.31 15.45 8.81
CA LEU A 322 16.62 15.00 7.59
C LEU A 322 16.54 16.11 6.53
N GLU A 323 16.51 17.37 6.96
CA GLU A 323 16.39 18.55 6.10
C GLU A 323 17.74 19.17 5.71
N ALA A 324 18.86 18.66 6.25
CA ALA A 324 20.18 19.27 6.11
C ALA A 324 20.65 19.44 4.65
N HIS A 325 20.31 18.49 3.78
CA HIS A 325 20.64 18.55 2.36
C HIS A 325 19.38 18.24 1.52
N PRO A 326 18.46 19.20 1.34
CA PRO A 326 17.27 18.97 0.53
C PRO A 326 17.69 18.61 -0.89
N ARG A 327 17.05 17.60 -1.49
CA ARG A 327 17.33 17.24 -2.88
C ARG A 327 16.85 18.39 -3.78
N VAL A 328 17.78 18.93 -4.57
CA VAL A 328 17.51 19.89 -5.66
C VAL A 328 16.71 19.21 -6.77
#